data_AF-A0A3A9ST31-F1
#
_entry.id   AF-A0A3A9ST31-F1
#
_cell.length_a   1.000
_cell.length_b   1.000
_cell.length_c   1.000
_cell.angle_alpha   90.00
_cell.angle_beta   90.00
_cell.angle_gamma   90.00
#
_symmetry.space_group_name_H-M   'P 1'
#
loop_
_entity.id
_entity.type
_entity.pdbx_description
1 polymer ?
#
loop_
_entity_poly.entity_id
_entity_poly.type
_entity_poly.pdbx_seq_one_letter_code
_entity_poly.pdbx_strand_id
1 'polypeptide(L)'
;MQIRFSDDFFKEEVRSGFIVSEMMKRSFAAQMSIFDQLRNFFEEKGLTYYAEVGTLLGAVRHKGYIPWDDDIDLAMPREDYMKFLAMGDELPEGLYLRNFYNTDTFSSYHSVVANGTGKLQWDDERTRNYYGCPFICFIDIFPLDYMPADPEKFKIQKQLYYFSYKLAYDIKTLEDSSFSGKLLTLQDVTDLSLGKEISTPGSADPDWIKNFLQELSELRNAHRSILGKDPVSDDNASLRNQLYLGADAAAQMCKREDANAVDYAPNLAIIAPPDPDRPRFMEWYADTVELPFENTTIKAPIGYLQELENQYGPDFMSPRRFASAHDYPFFRSEVSVLMGGDVGDNYVVSPTETMFADMFQTLFEAIWHVAVCTGTAYALNYPFDYPEKHRGKEPEELIDYDSAMGVLGSLQESIVQLGTVLEQTFGEGIAAVSYLEKACDSIYECYNLIEGNASVHQIYRSNTDINDNLILAKRELYKLFHQKALTGSAVPDVCETDKYSILFCFTATDVINGGRLGLQGIRDFFSLMEKDRENVSVMVLAPKGVAEFMEKCSIEIYDDYRELIDEIKKMDWVELIEGPSQADIERAVLKCDHYYGDSCGVSTAVLYAQKPIIWRYGQIIQY
;
A
#
# COMPACT_ATOMS: atom_id res chain seq x y z
N MET A 1 -36.65 -5.70 -1.79
CA MET A 1 -36.74 -5.92 -3.26
C MET A 1 -35.30 -5.89 -3.73
N GLN A 2 -34.76 -6.97 -4.33
CA GLN A 2 -33.34 -7.01 -4.69
C GLN A 2 -32.99 -5.88 -5.67
N ILE A 3 -31.85 -5.23 -5.40
CA ILE A 3 -31.25 -4.24 -6.28
C ILE A 3 -31.08 -4.77 -7.70
N ARG A 4 -31.23 -3.90 -8.71
CA ARG A 4 -31.12 -4.27 -10.13
C ARG A 4 -30.18 -3.34 -10.87
N PHE A 5 -29.26 -3.94 -11.62
CA PHE A 5 -28.33 -3.22 -12.48
C PHE A 5 -28.79 -3.32 -13.94
N SER A 6 -28.67 -2.22 -14.68
CA SER A 6 -28.81 -2.25 -16.14
C SER A 6 -27.55 -2.83 -16.78
N ASP A 7 -27.65 -3.39 -17.98
CA ASP A 7 -26.47 -3.87 -18.71
C ASP A 7 -25.41 -2.77 -18.89
N ASP A 8 -25.84 -1.51 -19.06
CA ASP A 8 -24.94 -0.36 -19.16
C ASP A 8 -24.14 -0.06 -17.88
N PHE A 9 -24.56 -0.57 -16.71
CA PHE A 9 -23.83 -0.34 -15.44
C PHE A 9 -22.46 -1.03 -15.45
N PHE A 10 -22.35 -2.18 -16.09
CA PHE A 10 -21.14 -2.99 -16.12
C PHE A 10 -20.11 -2.51 -17.15
N LYS A 11 -20.50 -1.57 -18.02
CA LYS A 11 -19.58 -0.99 -18.99
C LYS A 11 -18.56 -0.10 -18.29
N GLU A 12 -17.34 -0.14 -18.81
CA GLU A 12 -16.29 0.80 -18.44
C GLU A 12 -16.78 2.25 -18.61
N GLU A 13 -16.45 3.10 -17.65
CA GLU A 13 -16.71 4.53 -17.73
C GLU A 13 -15.54 5.36 -17.22
N VAL A 14 -15.44 6.61 -17.68
CA VAL A 14 -14.51 7.59 -17.12
C VAL A 14 -15.27 8.54 -16.20
N ARG A 15 -15.03 8.46 -14.89
CA ARG A 15 -15.65 9.30 -13.86
C ARG A 15 -14.58 10.17 -13.22
N SER A 16 -14.74 11.49 -13.28
CA SER A 16 -13.74 12.46 -12.75
C SER A 16 -12.31 12.22 -13.28
N GLY A 17 -12.20 11.83 -14.55
CA GLY A 17 -10.93 11.53 -15.24
C GLY A 17 -10.23 10.24 -14.77
N PHE A 18 -10.94 9.37 -14.06
CA PHE A 18 -10.48 8.05 -13.62
C PHE A 18 -11.30 6.98 -14.35
N ILE A 19 -10.65 5.90 -14.78
CA ILE A 19 -11.29 4.79 -15.48
C ILE A 19 -11.86 3.84 -14.43
N VAL A 20 -13.17 3.71 -14.39
CA VAL A 20 -13.85 2.68 -13.60
C VAL A 20 -14.03 1.48 -14.52
N SER A 21 -13.18 0.47 -14.35
CA SER A 21 -13.18 -0.73 -15.19
C SER A 21 -14.44 -1.56 -14.99
N GLU A 22 -14.71 -2.46 -15.94
CA GLU A 22 -15.76 -3.46 -15.79
C GLU A 22 -15.59 -4.30 -14.52
N MET A 23 -14.36 -4.69 -14.16
CA MET A 23 -14.12 -5.47 -12.93
C MET A 23 -14.45 -4.64 -11.68
N MET A 24 -14.11 -3.35 -11.65
CA MET A 24 -14.55 -2.45 -10.57
C MET A 24 -16.07 -2.35 -10.50
N LYS A 25 -16.75 -2.20 -11.64
CA LYS A 25 -18.23 -2.21 -11.69
C LYS A 25 -18.83 -3.50 -11.16
N ARG A 26 -18.23 -4.65 -11.48
CA ARG A 26 -18.68 -5.95 -10.95
C ARG A 26 -18.46 -6.05 -9.43
N SER A 27 -17.34 -5.56 -8.92
CA SER A 27 -17.11 -5.46 -7.46
C SER A 27 -18.13 -4.54 -6.78
N PHE A 28 -18.41 -3.36 -7.36
CA PHE A 28 -19.45 -2.45 -6.85
C PHE A 28 -20.82 -3.12 -6.85
N ALA A 29 -21.22 -3.80 -7.93
CA ALA A 29 -22.50 -4.51 -7.98
C ALA A 29 -22.60 -5.60 -6.89
N ALA A 30 -21.51 -6.34 -6.66
CA ALA A 30 -21.44 -7.37 -5.62
C ALA A 30 -21.63 -6.76 -4.23
N GLN A 31 -20.88 -5.71 -3.88
CA GLN A 31 -20.99 -5.02 -2.60
C GLN A 31 -22.34 -4.36 -2.41
N MET A 32 -22.86 -3.68 -3.41
CA MET A 32 -24.20 -3.07 -3.36
C MET A 32 -25.31 -4.11 -3.16
N SER A 33 -25.13 -5.33 -3.63
CA SER A 33 -26.04 -6.45 -3.36
C SER A 33 -25.95 -6.96 -1.92
N ILE A 34 -24.75 -6.95 -1.32
CA ILE A 34 -24.57 -7.19 0.12
C ILE A 34 -25.24 -6.06 0.90
N PHE A 35 -25.01 -4.80 0.51
CA PHE A 35 -25.54 -3.61 1.15
C PHE A 35 -27.06 -3.58 1.13
N ASP A 36 -27.70 -3.88 0.00
CA ASP A 36 -29.16 -3.92 -0.10
C ASP A 36 -29.76 -4.96 0.85
N GLN A 37 -29.14 -6.13 0.96
CA GLN A 37 -29.56 -7.17 1.91
C GLN A 37 -29.39 -6.72 3.36
N LEU A 38 -28.26 -6.10 3.70
CA LEU A 38 -28.00 -5.57 5.03
C LEU A 38 -28.93 -4.42 5.41
N ARG A 39 -29.19 -3.48 4.49
CA ARG A 39 -30.14 -2.39 4.71
C ARG A 39 -31.51 -2.94 5.06
N ASN A 40 -32.04 -3.89 4.29
CA ASN A 40 -33.33 -4.52 4.57
C ASN A 40 -33.31 -5.22 5.94
N PHE A 41 -32.22 -5.91 6.28
CA PHE A 41 -32.04 -6.55 7.59
C PHE A 41 -32.01 -5.52 8.73
N PHE A 42 -31.26 -4.43 8.60
CA PHE A 42 -31.20 -3.37 9.60
C PHE A 42 -32.56 -2.70 9.82
N GLU A 43 -33.31 -2.45 8.73
CA GLU A 43 -34.68 -1.91 8.82
C GLU A 43 -35.64 -2.86 9.53
N GLU A 44 -35.60 -4.16 9.21
CA GLU A 44 -36.44 -5.17 9.87
C GLU A 44 -36.13 -5.27 11.37
N LYS A 45 -34.85 -5.20 11.75
CA LYS A 45 -34.39 -5.31 13.14
C LYS A 45 -34.44 -3.98 13.91
N GLY A 46 -34.76 -2.87 13.24
CA GLY A 46 -34.76 -1.54 13.85
C GLY A 46 -33.37 -1.08 14.29
N LEU A 47 -32.33 -1.41 13.51
CA LEU A 47 -30.94 -1.02 13.73
C LEU A 47 -30.61 0.26 12.96
N THR A 48 -29.91 1.17 13.63
CA THR A 48 -29.44 2.43 13.03
C THR A 48 -28.04 2.23 12.45
N TYR A 49 -27.80 2.77 11.25
CA TYR A 49 -26.50 2.82 10.62
C TYR A 49 -26.33 4.12 9.83
N TYR A 50 -25.07 4.45 9.51
CA TYR A 50 -24.66 5.64 8.78
C TYR A 50 -23.63 5.27 7.72
N ALA A 51 -23.67 5.89 6.54
CA ALA A 51 -22.53 5.95 5.64
C ALA A 51 -21.38 6.67 6.34
N GLU A 52 -20.15 6.16 6.17
CA GLU A 52 -18.96 6.67 6.83
C GLU A 52 -17.83 6.95 5.83
N VAL A 53 -16.84 7.75 6.22
CA VAL A 53 -15.59 8.03 5.47
C VAL A 53 -15.78 8.22 3.94
N GLY A 54 -15.17 7.38 3.11
CA GLY A 54 -15.15 7.48 1.65
C GLY A 54 -16.53 7.27 1.06
N THR A 55 -17.29 6.36 1.64
CA THR A 55 -18.69 6.09 1.26
C THR A 55 -19.59 7.31 1.48
N LEU A 56 -19.49 8.00 2.63
CA LEU A 56 -20.27 9.22 2.88
C LEU A 56 -19.87 10.35 1.92
N LEU A 57 -18.57 10.54 1.70
CA LEU A 57 -18.05 11.54 0.77
C LEU A 57 -18.51 11.23 -0.67
N GLY A 58 -18.49 9.96 -1.06
CA GLY A 58 -19.02 9.46 -2.34
C GLY A 58 -20.50 9.75 -2.51
N ALA A 59 -21.33 9.41 -1.52
CA ALA A 59 -22.77 9.68 -1.55
C ALA A 59 -23.08 11.16 -1.77
N VAL A 60 -22.35 12.07 -1.11
CA VAL A 60 -22.57 13.52 -1.23
C VAL A 60 -22.01 14.08 -2.55
N ARG A 61 -20.78 13.70 -2.92
CA ARG A 61 -20.05 14.31 -4.04
C ARG A 61 -20.37 13.66 -5.38
N HIS A 62 -20.42 12.33 -5.42
CA HIS A 62 -20.60 11.53 -6.64
C HIS A 62 -21.98 10.90 -6.75
N LYS A 63 -22.80 10.95 -5.69
CA LYS A 63 -24.09 10.25 -5.60
C LYS A 63 -23.91 8.73 -5.72
N GLY A 64 -22.82 8.19 -5.18
CA GLY A 64 -22.38 6.82 -5.36
C GLY A 64 -20.91 6.65 -4.97
N TYR A 65 -20.23 5.68 -5.55
CA TYR A 65 -18.81 5.46 -5.27
C TYR A 65 -17.94 6.64 -5.72
N ILE A 66 -16.90 6.93 -4.94
CA ILE A 66 -15.75 7.66 -5.46
C ILE A 66 -15.09 6.76 -6.53
N PRO A 67 -14.69 7.29 -7.71
CA PRO A 67 -14.24 6.44 -8.81
C PRO A 67 -13.06 5.52 -8.49
N TRP A 68 -12.19 5.96 -7.58
CA TRP A 68 -10.98 5.27 -7.13
C TRP A 68 -11.15 4.76 -5.69
N ASP A 69 -12.30 4.19 -5.39
CA ASP A 69 -12.63 3.66 -4.07
C ASP A 69 -13.28 2.30 -4.28
N ASP A 70 -13.03 1.35 -3.39
CA ASP A 70 -13.33 -0.07 -3.63
C ASP A 70 -14.19 -0.75 -2.58
N ASP A 71 -14.68 -0.04 -1.56
CA ASP A 71 -15.47 -0.59 -0.47
C ASP A 71 -16.72 0.24 -0.13
N ILE A 72 -17.52 -0.30 0.81
CA ILE A 72 -18.63 0.40 1.46
C ILE A 72 -18.36 0.39 2.96
N ASP A 73 -18.28 1.58 3.53
CA ASP A 73 -18.10 1.84 4.95
C ASP A 73 -19.42 2.25 5.59
N LEU A 74 -19.84 1.49 6.60
CA LEU A 74 -20.97 1.82 7.46
C LEU A 74 -20.50 2.02 8.89
N ALA A 75 -21.16 2.90 9.63
CA ALA A 75 -20.97 3.04 11.07
C ALA A 75 -22.28 2.82 11.81
N MET A 76 -22.21 2.29 13.03
CA MET A 76 -23.36 2.06 13.90
C MET A 76 -23.14 2.68 15.28
N PRO A 77 -24.19 3.23 15.93
CA PRO A 77 -24.12 3.52 17.35
C PRO A 77 -23.67 2.27 18.12
N ARG A 78 -22.76 2.42 19.10
CA ARG A 78 -22.19 1.27 19.84
C ARG A 78 -23.25 0.28 20.36
N GLU A 79 -24.38 0.77 20.86
CA GLU A 79 -25.47 -0.10 21.33
C GLU A 79 -26.09 -0.94 20.21
N ASP A 80 -26.32 -0.36 19.04
CA ASP A 80 -26.87 -1.07 17.87
C ASP A 80 -25.83 -1.99 17.24
N TYR A 81 -24.56 -1.59 17.23
CA TYR A 81 -23.45 -2.46 16.84
C TYR A 81 -23.44 -3.75 17.67
N MET A 82 -23.51 -3.66 19.01
CA MET A 82 -23.53 -4.85 19.87
C MET A 82 -24.78 -5.72 19.66
N LYS A 83 -25.95 -5.13 19.40
CA LYS A 83 -27.16 -5.89 19.02
C LYS A 83 -26.96 -6.62 17.69
N PHE A 84 -26.39 -5.93 16.70
CA PHE A 84 -26.08 -6.50 15.39
C PHE A 84 -25.13 -7.69 15.51
N LEU A 85 -24.06 -7.59 16.30
CA LEU A 85 -23.13 -8.70 16.50
C LEU A 85 -23.81 -9.95 17.06
N ALA A 86 -24.75 -9.76 17.99
CA ALA A 86 -25.51 -10.86 18.58
C ALA A 86 -26.49 -11.54 17.60
N MET A 87 -26.81 -10.88 16.48
CA MET A 87 -27.71 -11.37 15.44
C MET A 87 -26.97 -11.91 14.21
N GLY A 88 -25.65 -12.12 14.29
CA GLY A 88 -24.84 -12.57 13.16
C GLY A 88 -25.33 -13.86 12.50
N ASP A 89 -25.90 -14.79 13.28
CA ASP A 89 -26.48 -16.05 12.78
C ASP A 89 -27.84 -15.87 12.07
N GLU A 90 -28.45 -14.69 12.16
CA GLU A 90 -29.72 -14.35 11.50
C GLU A 90 -29.51 -13.65 10.16
N LEU A 91 -28.26 -13.45 9.73
CA LEU A 91 -27.95 -12.80 8.46
C LEU A 91 -28.56 -13.55 7.27
N PRO A 92 -28.87 -12.84 6.17
CA PRO A 92 -29.31 -13.45 4.93
C PRO A 92 -28.36 -14.56 4.44
N GLU A 93 -28.93 -15.59 3.79
CA GLU A 93 -28.18 -16.73 3.29
C GLU A 93 -27.03 -16.29 2.37
N GLY A 94 -25.84 -16.86 2.59
CA GLY A 94 -24.63 -16.54 1.83
C GLY A 94 -23.87 -15.30 2.33
N LEU A 95 -24.33 -14.65 3.39
CA LEU A 95 -23.61 -13.57 4.08
C LEU A 95 -23.08 -14.05 5.43
N TYR A 96 -21.89 -13.57 5.79
CA TYR A 96 -21.19 -13.99 6.99
C TYR A 96 -20.60 -12.79 7.74
N LEU A 97 -20.97 -12.65 9.01
CA LEU A 97 -20.37 -11.67 9.91
C LEU A 97 -19.02 -12.17 10.39
N ARG A 98 -17.97 -11.36 10.25
CA ARG A 98 -16.64 -11.63 10.81
C ARG A 98 -16.15 -10.45 11.63
N ASN A 99 -15.61 -10.73 12.80
CA ASN A 99 -14.98 -9.77 13.69
C ASN A 99 -14.11 -10.50 14.73
N PHE A 100 -13.43 -9.74 15.58
CA PHE A 100 -12.63 -10.30 16.67
C PHE A 100 -13.46 -10.92 17.81
N TYR A 101 -14.80 -10.85 17.82
CA TYR A 101 -15.62 -11.59 18.81
C TYR A 101 -15.92 -13.03 18.38
N ASN A 102 -15.93 -13.30 17.08
CA ASN A 102 -16.27 -14.62 16.53
C ASN A 102 -15.16 -15.31 15.74
N THR A 103 -14.07 -14.59 15.45
CA THR A 103 -12.96 -15.08 14.63
C THR A 103 -11.62 -14.63 15.22
N ASP A 104 -10.92 -15.51 15.94
CA ASP A 104 -9.61 -15.20 16.56
C ASP A 104 -8.54 -14.74 15.54
N THR A 105 -8.67 -15.19 14.29
CA THR A 105 -7.76 -14.83 13.21
C THR A 105 -8.04 -13.44 12.61
N PHE A 106 -9.17 -12.82 12.95
CA PHE A 106 -9.56 -11.51 12.43
C PHE A 106 -8.74 -10.40 13.10
N SER A 107 -8.23 -9.46 12.31
CA SER A 107 -7.22 -8.49 12.75
C SER A 107 -7.59 -7.03 12.43
N SER A 108 -8.89 -6.74 12.42
CA SER A 108 -9.44 -5.38 12.35
C SER A 108 -10.36 -5.13 13.54
N TYR A 109 -10.57 -3.85 13.90
CA TYR A 109 -11.40 -3.43 15.06
C TYR A 109 -12.85 -3.08 14.71
N HIS A 110 -13.20 -3.15 13.44
CA HIS A 110 -14.58 -3.12 12.96
C HIS A 110 -15.07 -4.54 12.67
N SER A 111 -16.33 -4.68 12.28
CA SER A 111 -16.86 -5.93 11.72
C SER A 111 -16.92 -5.86 10.22
N VAL A 112 -16.83 -7.00 9.54
CA VAL A 112 -17.16 -7.12 8.12
C VAL A 112 -18.33 -8.07 7.92
N VAL A 113 -19.19 -7.76 6.97
CA VAL A 113 -20.12 -8.73 6.41
C VAL A 113 -19.67 -9.09 5.02
N ALA A 114 -19.27 -10.34 4.83
CA ALA A 114 -18.69 -10.82 3.58
C ALA A 114 -19.61 -11.84 2.90
N ASN A 115 -19.49 -11.95 1.57
CA ASN A 115 -20.12 -13.01 0.80
C ASN A 115 -19.33 -14.33 0.77
N GLY A 116 -18.37 -14.48 1.68
CA GLY A 116 -17.53 -15.66 1.85
C GLY A 116 -16.60 -15.56 3.05
N THR A 117 -16.20 -16.70 3.62
CA THR A 117 -15.35 -16.78 4.82
C THR A 117 -14.07 -17.60 4.63
N GLY A 118 -13.97 -18.32 3.50
CA GLY A 118 -12.82 -19.15 3.18
C GLY A 118 -11.64 -18.37 2.62
N LYS A 119 -10.57 -19.11 2.30
CA LYS A 119 -9.50 -18.57 1.45
C LYS A 119 -10.10 -18.22 0.08
N LEU A 120 -9.66 -17.10 -0.49
CA LEU A 120 -10.06 -16.73 -1.84
C LEU A 120 -9.61 -17.83 -2.82
N GLN A 121 -10.56 -18.34 -3.57
CA GLN A 121 -10.38 -19.33 -4.62
C GLN A 121 -11.51 -19.18 -5.64
N TRP A 122 -11.30 -19.74 -6.83
CA TRP A 122 -12.34 -19.83 -7.86
C TRP A 122 -13.59 -20.53 -7.31
N ASP A 123 -14.73 -19.88 -7.48
CA ASP A 123 -16.03 -20.34 -7.03
C ASP A 123 -17.08 -19.86 -8.02
N ASP A 124 -17.47 -20.74 -8.94
CA ASP A 124 -18.38 -20.41 -10.02
C ASP A 124 -19.78 -20.00 -9.53
N GLU A 125 -20.20 -20.53 -8.37
CA GLU A 125 -21.49 -20.21 -7.79
C GLU A 125 -21.48 -18.80 -7.20
N ARG A 126 -20.50 -18.47 -6.36
CA ARG A 126 -20.31 -17.11 -5.83
C ARG A 126 -20.15 -16.11 -6.99
N THR A 127 -19.28 -16.42 -7.95
CA THR A 127 -19.02 -15.54 -9.09
C THR A 127 -20.30 -15.23 -9.87
N ARG A 128 -21.14 -16.23 -10.15
CA ARG A 128 -22.45 -16.00 -10.80
C ARG A 128 -23.43 -15.21 -9.93
N ASN A 129 -23.51 -15.52 -8.64
CA ASN A 129 -24.43 -14.87 -7.70
C ASN A 129 -24.07 -13.39 -7.45
N TYR A 130 -22.80 -13.02 -7.67
CA TYR A 130 -22.28 -11.67 -7.47
C TYR A 130 -21.78 -11.06 -8.79
N TYR A 131 -22.60 -11.16 -9.83
CA TYR A 131 -22.45 -10.41 -11.10
C TYR A 131 -21.11 -10.60 -11.83
N GLY A 132 -20.53 -11.80 -11.74
CA GLY A 132 -19.24 -12.13 -12.35
C GLY A 132 -18.02 -11.60 -11.60
N CYS A 133 -18.20 -11.04 -10.40
CA CYS A 133 -17.09 -10.70 -9.51
C CYS A 133 -16.56 -11.98 -8.83
N PRO A 134 -15.28 -12.35 -9.03
CA PRO A 134 -14.74 -13.58 -8.45
C PRO A 134 -14.27 -13.42 -7.00
N PHE A 135 -14.23 -12.18 -6.50
CA PHE A 135 -13.67 -11.84 -5.19
C PHE A 135 -14.60 -12.24 -4.04
N ILE A 136 -14.04 -12.19 -2.82
CA ILE A 136 -14.85 -12.16 -1.60
C ILE A 136 -15.06 -10.68 -1.30
N CYS A 137 -16.25 -10.18 -1.62
CA CYS A 137 -16.63 -8.80 -1.34
C CYS A 137 -17.20 -8.70 0.07
N PHE A 138 -16.99 -7.56 0.71
CA PHE A 138 -17.49 -7.30 2.05
C PHE A 138 -17.92 -5.84 2.22
N ILE A 139 -18.58 -5.59 3.34
CA ILE A 139 -18.96 -4.25 3.83
C ILE A 139 -18.40 -4.09 5.22
N ASP A 140 -17.72 -2.97 5.45
CA ASP A 140 -17.16 -2.59 6.74
C ASP A 140 -18.23 -1.95 7.62
N ILE A 141 -18.23 -2.33 8.90
CA ILE A 141 -19.19 -1.85 9.89
C ILE A 141 -18.41 -1.42 11.15
N PHE A 142 -18.23 -0.11 11.28
CA PHE A 142 -17.50 0.53 12.38
C PHE A 142 -18.40 0.81 13.58
N PRO A 143 -17.95 0.54 14.81
CA PRO A 143 -18.63 1.03 16.00
C PRO A 143 -18.34 2.52 16.22
N LEU A 144 -19.39 3.30 16.54
CA LEU A 144 -19.28 4.66 17.03
C LEU A 144 -19.22 4.66 18.57
N ASP A 145 -18.01 4.84 19.09
CA ASP A 145 -17.69 4.86 20.51
C ASP A 145 -17.90 6.22 21.13
N TYR A 146 -18.45 6.26 22.34
CA TYR A 146 -18.63 7.50 23.09
C TYR A 146 -17.29 8.10 23.54
N MET A 147 -17.15 9.40 23.32
CA MET A 147 -15.96 10.18 23.67
C MET A 147 -16.19 11.02 24.91
N PRO A 148 -15.41 10.85 25.99
CA PRO A 148 -15.53 11.63 27.20
C PRO A 148 -15.40 13.13 26.90
N ALA A 149 -16.37 13.90 27.38
CA ALA A 149 -16.29 15.36 27.33
C ALA A 149 -15.18 15.90 28.26
N ASP A 150 -14.80 15.13 29.27
CA ASP A 150 -13.68 15.42 30.17
C ASP A 150 -12.34 15.08 29.47
N PRO A 151 -11.45 16.07 29.24
CA PRO A 151 -10.20 15.86 28.51
C PRO A 151 -9.25 14.84 29.16
N GLU A 152 -9.23 14.73 30.49
CA GLU A 152 -8.38 13.77 31.19
C GLU A 152 -8.94 12.35 31.05
N LYS A 153 -10.27 12.18 31.14
CA LYS A 153 -10.90 10.89 30.85
C LYS A 153 -10.70 10.47 29.40
N PHE A 154 -10.82 11.40 28.46
CA PHE A 154 -10.56 11.14 27.04
C PHE A 154 -9.11 10.69 26.81
N LYS A 155 -8.15 11.39 27.43
CA LYS A 155 -6.73 11.00 27.37
C LYS A 155 -6.49 9.60 27.91
N ILE A 156 -7.12 9.24 29.02
CA ILE A 156 -7.02 7.89 29.60
C ILE A 156 -7.59 6.84 28.65
N GLN A 157 -8.78 7.06 28.09
CA GLN A 157 -9.40 6.16 27.12
C GLN A 157 -8.51 5.96 25.89
N LYS A 158 -8.03 7.05 25.30
CA LYS A 158 -7.12 7.03 24.13
C LYS A 158 -5.85 6.25 24.44
N GLN A 159 -5.19 6.51 25.56
CA GLN A 159 -3.96 5.81 25.94
C GLN A 159 -4.21 4.32 26.17
N LEU A 160 -5.26 3.98 26.91
CA LEU A 160 -5.58 2.59 27.22
C LEU A 160 -5.91 1.80 25.94
N TYR A 161 -6.67 2.41 25.03
CA TYR A 161 -6.95 1.86 23.71
C TYR A 161 -5.66 1.67 22.90
N TYR A 162 -4.85 2.73 22.77
CA TYR A 162 -3.60 2.71 22.00
C TYR A 162 -2.65 1.61 22.48
N PHE A 163 -2.43 1.47 23.79
CA PHE A 163 -1.54 0.44 24.30
C PHE A 163 -2.09 -0.97 24.09
N SER A 164 -3.41 -1.19 24.24
CA SER A 164 -4.05 -2.46 23.89
C SER A 164 -3.90 -2.79 22.40
N TYR A 165 -4.12 -1.80 21.53
CA TYR A 165 -3.95 -1.92 20.08
C TYR A 165 -2.52 -2.25 19.71
N LYS A 166 -1.56 -1.48 20.22
CA LYS A 166 -0.14 -1.62 19.95
C LYS A 166 0.36 -3.01 20.31
N LEU A 167 0.00 -3.53 21.49
CA LEU A 167 0.38 -4.89 21.88
C LEU A 167 -0.32 -5.98 21.03
N ALA A 168 -1.57 -5.77 20.60
CA ALA A 168 -2.25 -6.68 19.70
C ALA A 168 -1.59 -6.72 18.30
N TYR A 169 -1.10 -5.57 17.83
CA TYR A 169 -0.35 -5.46 16.58
C TYR A 169 1.06 -6.06 16.69
N ASP A 170 1.76 -5.81 17.80
CA ASP A 170 3.08 -6.37 18.09
C ASP A 170 3.04 -7.90 18.09
N ILE A 171 2.05 -8.50 18.78
CA ILE A 171 1.92 -9.95 18.80
C ILE A 171 1.55 -10.49 17.42
N LYS A 172 0.66 -9.83 16.67
CA LYS A 172 0.34 -10.22 15.28
C LYS A 172 1.58 -10.21 14.40
N THR A 173 2.39 -9.16 14.50
CA THR A 173 3.63 -9.03 13.73
C THR A 173 4.56 -10.20 14.02
N LEU A 174 4.72 -10.57 15.29
CA LEU A 174 5.51 -11.73 15.68
C LEU A 174 4.92 -13.05 15.14
N GLU A 175 3.60 -13.24 15.25
CA GLU A 175 2.89 -14.41 14.70
C GLU A 175 3.19 -14.58 13.20
N ASP A 176 3.05 -13.49 12.44
CA ASP A 176 3.24 -13.47 10.99
C ASP A 176 4.72 -13.65 10.60
N SER A 177 5.64 -12.93 11.25
CA SER A 177 7.06 -12.90 10.87
C SER A 177 7.85 -14.14 11.32
N SER A 178 7.51 -14.70 12.48
CA SER A 178 8.33 -15.69 13.17
C SER A 178 7.65 -17.04 13.36
N PHE A 179 6.32 -17.09 13.25
CA PHE A 179 5.53 -18.29 13.55
C PHE A 179 4.53 -18.66 12.45
N SER A 180 4.74 -18.15 11.23
CA SER A 180 3.93 -18.49 10.04
C SER A 180 2.42 -18.27 10.27
N GLY A 181 2.06 -17.20 10.98
CA GLY A 181 0.67 -16.82 11.26
C GLY A 181 -0.02 -17.65 12.34
N LYS A 182 0.71 -18.50 13.09
CA LYS A 182 0.13 -19.21 14.24
C LYS A 182 -0.21 -18.21 15.33
N LEU A 183 -1.44 -18.29 15.84
CA LEU A 183 -1.88 -17.55 17.02
C LEU A 183 -1.08 -17.96 18.26
N LEU A 184 -0.44 -16.99 18.91
CA LEU A 184 0.32 -17.21 20.14
C LEU A 184 -0.55 -16.96 21.38
N THR A 185 -0.27 -17.72 22.43
CA THR A 185 -0.88 -17.58 23.76
C THR A 185 0.07 -16.86 24.73
N LEU A 186 -0.42 -16.40 25.89
CA LEU A 186 0.48 -15.84 26.91
C LEU A 186 1.46 -16.91 27.43
N GLN A 187 1.01 -18.16 27.51
CA GLN A 187 1.86 -19.28 27.88
C GLN A 187 3.00 -19.49 26.86
N ASP A 188 2.71 -19.44 25.55
CA ASP A 188 3.74 -19.54 24.51
C ASP A 188 4.80 -18.43 24.63
N VAL A 189 4.37 -17.17 24.78
CA VAL A 189 5.30 -16.02 24.90
C VAL A 189 6.13 -16.12 26.19
N THR A 190 5.53 -16.60 27.28
CA THR A 190 6.23 -16.82 28.54
C THR A 190 7.26 -17.94 28.42
N ASP A 191 6.93 -19.05 27.75
CA ASP A 191 7.86 -20.15 27.53
C ASP A 191 9.03 -19.75 26.63
N LEU A 192 8.78 -18.95 25.58
CA LEU A 192 9.82 -18.36 24.74
C LEU A 192 10.78 -17.48 25.57
N SER A 193 10.24 -16.68 26.51
CA SER A 193 11.07 -15.85 27.41
C SER A 193 12.02 -16.65 28.31
N LEU A 194 11.67 -17.92 28.57
CA LEU A 194 12.46 -18.87 29.37
C LEU A 194 13.38 -19.74 28.51
N GLY A 195 13.45 -19.51 27.20
CA GLY A 195 14.24 -20.29 26.25
C GLY A 195 13.72 -21.71 26.02
N LYS A 196 12.42 -21.95 26.27
CA LYS A 196 11.81 -23.25 26.00
C LYS A 196 11.34 -23.34 24.55
N GLU A 197 11.39 -24.55 24.00
CA GLU A 197 10.74 -24.84 22.73
C GLU A 197 9.22 -24.81 22.88
N ILE A 198 8.54 -24.17 21.94
CA ILE A 198 7.08 -24.23 21.81
C ILE A 198 6.68 -25.15 20.66
N SER A 199 5.39 -25.48 20.57
CA SER A 199 4.86 -26.49 19.63
C SER A 199 5.06 -26.18 18.13
N THR A 200 5.50 -24.98 17.78
CA THR A 200 5.71 -24.55 16.40
C THR A 200 7.11 -23.96 16.25
N PRO A 201 7.92 -24.42 15.26
CA PRO A 201 9.24 -23.87 15.02
C PRO A 201 9.15 -22.37 14.71
N GLY A 202 9.93 -21.58 15.43
CA GLY A 202 10.00 -20.14 15.28
C GLY A 202 11.00 -19.55 16.27
N SER A 203 11.41 -18.30 16.04
CA SER A 203 12.32 -17.59 16.94
C SER A 203 11.89 -16.15 17.10
N ALA A 204 12.05 -15.63 18.31
CA ALA A 204 11.84 -14.22 18.62
C ALA A 204 13.07 -13.69 19.37
N ASP A 205 13.32 -12.40 19.25
CA ASP A 205 14.38 -11.72 20.00
C ASP A 205 14.05 -11.76 21.51
N PRO A 206 14.94 -12.32 22.37
CA PRO A 206 14.74 -12.34 23.82
C PRO A 206 14.49 -10.97 24.45
N ASP A 207 15.15 -9.91 23.96
CA ASP A 207 14.98 -8.56 24.50
C ASP A 207 13.61 -8.00 24.10
N TRP A 208 13.15 -8.29 22.88
CA TRP A 208 11.79 -7.96 22.44
C TRP A 208 10.75 -8.65 23.34
N ILE A 209 10.88 -9.96 23.59
CA ILE A 209 9.92 -10.71 24.43
C ILE A 209 9.86 -10.11 25.83
N LYS A 210 11.02 -9.81 26.42
CA LYS A 210 11.11 -9.22 27.75
C LYS A 210 10.40 -7.87 27.81
N ASN A 211 10.62 -7.00 26.83
CA ASN A 211 9.98 -5.69 26.74
C ASN A 211 8.46 -5.83 26.55
N PHE A 212 8.04 -6.72 25.65
CA PHE A 212 6.62 -7.02 25.41
C PHE A 212 5.91 -7.50 26.68
N LEU A 213 6.52 -8.45 27.42
CA LEU A 213 5.94 -8.95 28.68
C LEU A 213 5.87 -7.89 29.78
N GLN A 214 6.84 -6.96 29.82
CA GLN A 214 6.80 -5.82 30.73
C GLN A 214 5.63 -4.89 30.40
N GLU A 215 5.53 -4.45 29.14
CA GLU A 215 4.44 -3.58 28.67
C GLU A 215 3.07 -4.24 28.86
N LEU A 216 2.97 -5.55 28.60
CA LEU A 216 1.75 -6.32 28.85
C LEU A 216 1.37 -6.31 30.33
N SER A 217 2.33 -6.45 31.24
CA SER A 217 2.07 -6.36 32.68
C SER A 217 1.54 -4.98 33.09
N GLU A 218 2.13 -3.91 32.54
CA GLU A 218 1.69 -2.53 32.76
C GLU A 218 0.27 -2.31 32.24
N LEU A 219 -0.03 -2.77 31.02
CA LEU A 219 -1.37 -2.71 30.43
C LEU A 219 -2.39 -3.47 31.30
N ARG A 220 -2.09 -4.70 31.71
CA ARG A 220 -2.98 -5.51 32.56
C ARG A 220 -3.29 -4.80 33.88
N ASN A 221 -2.30 -4.17 34.50
CA ASN A 221 -2.50 -3.39 35.73
C ASN A 221 -3.38 -2.16 35.50
N ALA A 222 -3.17 -1.43 34.39
CA ALA A 222 -3.98 -0.27 34.03
C ALA A 222 -5.45 -0.68 33.80
N HIS A 223 -5.70 -1.73 33.02
CA HIS A 223 -7.04 -2.27 32.79
C HIS A 223 -7.73 -2.72 34.08
N ARG A 224 -7.04 -3.44 34.97
CA ARG A 224 -7.62 -3.85 36.26
C ARG A 224 -7.97 -2.64 37.12
N SER A 225 -7.14 -1.62 37.12
CA SER A 225 -7.36 -0.40 37.90
C SER A 225 -8.49 0.47 37.34
N ILE A 226 -8.63 0.55 36.02
CA ILE A 226 -9.55 1.48 35.34
C ILE A 226 -10.88 0.81 34.99
N LEU A 227 -10.84 -0.40 34.41
CA LEU A 227 -12.00 -1.14 33.92
C LEU A 227 -12.44 -2.27 34.88
N GLY A 228 -11.65 -2.56 35.93
CA GLY A 228 -11.95 -3.62 36.87
C GLY A 228 -11.78 -5.03 36.31
N LYS A 229 -11.14 -5.17 35.14
CA LYS A 229 -10.95 -6.45 34.42
C LYS A 229 -9.53 -6.59 33.93
N ASP A 230 -9.08 -7.82 33.80
CA ASP A 230 -7.81 -8.16 33.15
C ASP A 230 -8.08 -8.40 31.66
N PRO A 231 -7.37 -7.74 30.73
CA PRO A 231 -7.56 -7.97 29.30
C PRO A 231 -7.05 -9.34 28.88
N VAL A 232 -6.18 -9.98 29.67
CA VAL A 232 -5.71 -11.35 29.44
C VAL A 232 -6.14 -12.22 30.62
N SER A 233 -7.21 -12.98 30.41
CA SER A 233 -7.87 -13.77 31.45
C SER A 233 -7.65 -15.28 31.31
N ASP A 234 -7.22 -15.74 30.13
CA ASP A 234 -6.87 -17.13 29.85
C ASP A 234 -5.49 -17.20 29.19
N ASP A 235 -4.52 -17.79 29.89
CA ASP A 235 -3.14 -17.89 29.44
C ASP A 235 -2.97 -18.82 28.22
N ASN A 236 -3.98 -19.65 27.90
CA ASN A 236 -3.97 -20.60 26.79
C ASN A 236 -4.87 -20.19 25.61
N ALA A 237 -5.60 -19.08 25.73
CA ALA A 237 -6.36 -18.51 24.62
C ALA A 237 -5.45 -17.60 23.77
N SER A 238 -5.90 -17.28 22.55
CA SER A 238 -5.18 -16.35 21.68
C SER A 238 -4.90 -15.04 22.42
N LEU A 239 -3.62 -14.72 22.59
CA LEU A 239 -3.20 -13.49 23.26
C LEU A 239 -3.62 -12.29 22.42
N ARG A 240 -3.45 -12.37 21.10
CA ARG A 240 -3.92 -11.36 20.16
C ARG A 240 -5.39 -11.06 20.37
N ASN A 241 -6.26 -12.06 20.28
CA ASN A 241 -7.71 -11.88 20.41
C ASN A 241 -8.09 -11.22 21.75
N GLN A 242 -7.50 -11.68 22.85
CA GLN A 242 -7.71 -11.10 24.18
C GLN A 242 -7.31 -9.62 24.26
N LEU A 243 -6.21 -9.23 23.59
CA LEU A 243 -5.80 -7.82 23.51
C LEU A 243 -6.75 -6.96 22.65
N TYR A 244 -7.30 -7.52 21.56
CA TYR A 244 -8.37 -6.86 20.79
C TYR A 244 -9.62 -6.61 21.64
N LEU A 245 -10.09 -7.62 22.39
CA LEU A 245 -11.21 -7.50 23.32
C LEU A 245 -10.91 -6.49 24.45
N GLY A 246 -9.65 -6.43 24.91
CA GLY A 246 -9.19 -5.40 25.83
C GLY A 246 -9.29 -3.99 25.23
N ALA A 247 -8.79 -3.78 24.02
CA ALA A 247 -8.89 -2.48 23.35
C ALA A 247 -10.35 -2.06 23.16
N ASP A 248 -11.22 -2.97 22.73
CA ASP A 248 -12.65 -2.70 22.60
C ASP A 248 -13.32 -2.38 23.96
N ALA A 249 -12.91 -3.04 25.06
CA ALA A 249 -13.37 -2.68 26.40
C ALA A 249 -12.92 -1.26 26.81
N ALA A 250 -11.71 -0.84 26.40
CA ALA A 250 -11.26 0.54 26.58
C ALA A 250 -12.09 1.50 25.72
N ALA A 251 -12.40 1.16 24.48
CA ALA A 251 -13.27 1.97 23.61
C ALA A 251 -14.65 2.21 24.25
N GLN A 252 -15.22 1.20 24.88
CA GLN A 252 -16.54 1.26 25.54
C GLN A 252 -16.53 1.89 26.96
N MET A 253 -15.38 2.36 27.48
CA MET A 253 -15.30 2.80 28.87
C MET A 253 -16.07 4.10 29.17
N CYS A 254 -16.32 4.91 28.14
CA CYS A 254 -17.13 6.11 28.26
C CYS A 254 -18.61 5.77 28.10
N LYS A 255 -19.44 6.29 29.01
CA LYS A 255 -20.89 6.18 28.89
C LYS A 255 -21.46 7.38 28.14
N ARG A 256 -22.62 7.18 27.51
CA ARG A 256 -23.34 8.21 26.76
C ARG A 256 -23.52 9.51 27.53
N GLU A 257 -23.86 9.43 28.81
CA GLU A 257 -24.09 10.60 29.68
C GLU A 257 -22.84 11.43 29.97
N ASP A 258 -21.65 10.83 29.82
CA ASP A 258 -20.35 11.49 30.04
C ASP A 258 -19.73 12.00 28.73
N ALA A 259 -20.42 11.80 27.60
CA ALA A 259 -19.91 12.06 26.26
C ALA A 259 -20.57 13.28 25.59
N ASN A 260 -19.82 13.92 24.70
CA ASN A 260 -20.30 14.97 23.80
C ASN A 260 -20.03 14.67 22.32
N ALA A 261 -19.20 13.67 22.03
CA ALA A 261 -18.82 13.24 20.69
C ALA A 261 -18.80 11.71 20.58
N VAL A 262 -18.75 11.20 19.36
CA VAL A 262 -18.58 9.77 19.05
C VAL A 262 -17.53 9.58 17.98
N ASP A 263 -16.74 8.51 18.03
CA ASP A 263 -15.79 8.21 16.95
C ASP A 263 -15.46 6.71 16.87
N TYR A 264 -14.78 6.31 15.80
CA TYR A 264 -14.17 4.99 15.68
C TYR A 264 -12.83 4.98 16.42
N ALA A 265 -12.69 4.13 17.43
CA ALA A 265 -11.56 4.20 18.36
C ALA A 265 -10.14 4.12 17.74
N PRO A 266 -9.89 3.33 16.67
CA PRO A 266 -8.62 3.39 15.93
C PRO A 266 -8.28 4.75 15.32
N ASN A 267 -9.26 5.51 14.83
CA ASN A 267 -9.01 6.84 14.28
C ASN A 267 -8.36 7.73 15.35
N LEU A 268 -8.82 7.62 16.59
CA LEU A 268 -8.33 8.40 17.73
C LEU A 268 -6.92 8.00 18.16
N ALA A 269 -6.61 6.71 18.07
CA ALA A 269 -5.38 6.14 18.62
C ALA A 269 -4.20 6.21 17.64
N ILE A 270 -4.46 6.18 16.33
CA ILE A 270 -3.41 5.91 15.32
C ILE A 270 -3.41 6.92 14.17
N ILE A 271 -4.59 7.31 13.67
CA ILE A 271 -4.71 7.98 12.37
C ILE A 271 -4.79 9.51 12.52
N ALA A 272 -5.61 10.00 13.44
CA ALA A 272 -5.77 11.43 13.64
C ALA A 272 -4.62 12.01 14.47
N PRO A 273 -4.05 13.18 14.09
CA PRO A 273 -3.24 13.94 15.02
C PRO A 273 -4.06 14.18 16.30
N PRO A 274 -3.42 14.30 17.47
CA PRO A 274 -4.08 14.40 18.78
C PRO A 274 -4.88 15.70 18.97
N ASP A 275 -5.34 16.34 17.90
CA ASP A 275 -6.03 17.61 17.90
C ASP A 275 -7.42 17.45 18.53
N PRO A 276 -7.64 17.98 19.75
CA PRO A 276 -8.94 17.97 20.39
C PRO A 276 -9.99 18.82 19.67
N ASP A 277 -9.62 19.56 18.61
CA ASP A 277 -10.46 20.54 17.94
C ASP A 277 -11.32 19.98 16.79
N ARG A 278 -11.33 18.65 16.56
CA ARG A 278 -12.17 17.99 15.52
C ARG A 278 -13.22 16.99 16.03
N PRO A 279 -14.00 17.32 17.08
CA PRO A 279 -14.98 16.39 17.62
C PRO A 279 -16.11 16.09 16.63
N ARG A 280 -16.44 14.80 16.48
CA ARG A 280 -17.62 14.32 15.76
C ARG A 280 -18.82 14.33 16.71
N PHE A 281 -19.52 15.46 16.79
CA PHE A 281 -20.51 15.69 17.84
C PHE A 281 -21.69 14.72 17.75
N MET A 282 -22.17 14.26 18.91
CA MET A 282 -23.29 13.31 19.00
C MET A 282 -24.58 13.80 18.31
N GLU A 283 -24.80 15.11 18.28
CA GLU A 283 -25.97 15.71 17.62
C GLU A 283 -25.97 15.49 16.10
N TRP A 284 -24.81 15.33 15.47
CA TRP A 284 -24.70 15.03 14.04
C TRP A 284 -25.22 13.62 13.73
N TYR A 285 -25.13 12.71 14.70
CA TYR A 285 -25.58 11.32 14.65
C TYR A 285 -26.89 11.09 15.40
N ALA A 286 -27.66 12.15 15.67
CA ALA A 286 -28.92 12.03 16.41
C ALA A 286 -30.05 11.43 15.57
N ASP A 287 -29.97 11.55 14.24
CA ASP A 287 -30.93 11.02 13.26
C ASP A 287 -30.23 10.79 11.92
N THR A 288 -30.96 10.25 10.94
CA THR A 288 -30.49 9.92 9.60
C THR A 288 -31.16 10.75 8.51
N VAL A 289 -30.47 10.89 7.39
CA VAL A 289 -31.02 11.38 6.12
C VAL A 289 -30.68 10.42 4.99
N GLU A 290 -31.61 10.17 4.07
CA GLU A 290 -31.38 9.35 2.89
C GLU A 290 -30.68 10.17 1.81
N LEU A 291 -29.51 9.70 1.35
CA LEU A 291 -28.75 10.27 0.25
C LEU A 291 -28.78 9.32 -0.96
N PRO A 292 -28.78 9.84 -2.21
CA PRO A 292 -28.61 9.01 -3.40
C PRO A 292 -27.26 8.27 -3.39
N PHE A 293 -27.27 6.99 -3.72
CA PHE A 293 -26.06 6.17 -3.83
C PHE A 293 -26.21 5.17 -4.98
N GLU A 294 -25.54 5.46 -6.10
CA GLU A 294 -25.65 4.76 -7.38
C GLU A 294 -27.11 4.60 -7.81
N ASN A 295 -27.65 3.37 -7.87
CA ASN A 295 -29.05 3.07 -8.21
C ASN A 295 -29.96 2.86 -6.98
N THR A 296 -29.50 3.24 -5.79
CA THR A 296 -30.22 3.11 -4.52
C THR A 296 -30.03 4.37 -3.65
N THR A 297 -30.31 4.26 -2.36
CA THR A 297 -30.04 5.29 -1.35
C THR A 297 -29.28 4.69 -0.17
N ILE A 298 -28.57 5.55 0.55
CA ILE A 298 -27.83 5.22 1.77
C ILE A 298 -28.14 6.24 2.87
N LYS A 299 -28.29 5.78 4.10
CA LYS A 299 -28.49 6.64 5.26
C LYS A 299 -27.19 7.31 5.64
N ALA A 300 -27.21 8.61 5.83
CA ALA A 300 -26.13 9.43 6.33
C ALA A 300 -26.52 10.08 7.67
N PRO A 301 -25.56 10.48 8.52
CA PRO A 301 -25.87 11.22 9.74
C PRO A 301 -26.54 12.56 9.40
N ILE A 302 -27.48 13.04 10.21
CA ILE A 302 -28.19 14.31 9.95
C ILE A 302 -27.22 15.51 9.82
N GLY A 303 -26.07 15.45 10.51
CA GLY A 303 -24.97 16.42 10.42
C GLY A 303 -23.88 16.07 9.39
N TYR A 304 -24.19 15.33 8.33
CA TYR A 304 -23.18 14.83 7.38
C TYR A 304 -22.31 15.91 6.72
N LEU A 305 -22.81 17.14 6.52
CA LEU A 305 -22.01 18.23 5.93
C LEU A 305 -20.91 18.67 6.90
N GLN A 306 -21.25 18.80 8.19
CA GLN A 306 -20.31 19.13 9.24
C GLN A 306 -19.27 18.02 9.42
N GLU A 307 -19.72 16.76 9.35
CA GLU A 307 -18.82 15.61 9.39
C GLU A 307 -17.79 15.63 8.25
N LEU A 308 -18.24 15.84 7.02
CA LEU A 308 -17.34 15.88 5.85
C LEU A 308 -16.38 17.07 5.90
N GLU A 309 -16.84 18.24 6.32
CA GLU A 309 -15.96 19.41 6.53
C GLU A 309 -14.94 19.15 7.66
N ASN A 310 -15.34 18.46 8.73
CA ASN A 310 -14.46 18.09 9.84
C ASN A 310 -13.36 17.10 9.40
N GLN A 311 -13.72 16.08 8.62
CA GLN A 311 -12.77 15.06 8.15
C GLN A 311 -11.85 15.59 7.03
N TYR A 312 -12.42 16.24 6.01
CA TYR A 312 -11.73 16.52 4.75
C TYR A 312 -11.44 18.01 4.51
N GLY A 313 -11.93 18.90 5.38
CA GLY A 313 -11.81 20.35 5.22
C GLY A 313 -12.91 20.96 4.35
N PRO A 314 -13.01 22.30 4.30
CA PRO A 314 -14.12 23.02 3.66
C PRO A 314 -14.21 22.82 2.14
N ASP A 315 -13.13 22.33 1.50
CA ASP A 315 -13.07 22.08 0.07
C ASP A 315 -13.28 20.60 -0.31
N PHE A 316 -13.87 19.79 0.58
CA PHE A 316 -14.10 18.34 0.39
C PHE A 316 -14.85 17.97 -0.91
N MET A 317 -15.63 18.91 -1.46
CA MET A 317 -16.31 18.75 -2.76
C MET A 317 -15.36 18.74 -3.96
N SER A 318 -14.12 19.24 -3.79
CA SER A 318 -13.08 19.19 -4.82
C SER A 318 -12.48 17.79 -4.88
N PRO A 319 -12.54 17.09 -6.03
CA PRO A 319 -11.97 15.77 -6.15
C PRO A 319 -10.44 15.82 -5.99
N ARG A 320 -9.92 15.09 -5.00
CA ARG A 320 -8.47 14.89 -4.78
C ARG A 320 -8.18 13.39 -4.90
N ARG A 321 -7.23 13.03 -5.77
CA ARG A 321 -6.75 11.65 -5.91
C ARG A 321 -5.60 11.46 -4.93
N PHE A 322 -5.84 10.71 -3.88
CA PHE A 322 -4.84 10.35 -2.89
C PHE A 322 -5.01 8.86 -2.58
N ALA A 323 -3.91 8.16 -2.39
CA ALA A 323 -3.94 6.77 -1.96
C ALA A 323 -4.37 6.74 -0.48
N SER A 324 -5.56 6.20 -0.20
CA SER A 324 -6.02 5.91 1.16
C SER A 324 -5.39 4.58 1.64
N ALA A 325 -5.87 4.01 2.74
CA ALA A 325 -5.42 2.73 3.31
C ALA A 325 -5.77 1.48 2.45
N HIS A 326 -6.01 1.65 1.14
CA HIS A 326 -6.44 0.60 0.21
C HIS A 326 -5.28 0.19 -0.68
N ASP A 327 -5.30 -1.06 -1.15
CA ASP A 327 -4.37 -1.54 -2.16
C ASP A 327 -4.63 -0.82 -3.50
N TYR A 328 -3.63 -0.13 -4.03
CA TYR A 328 -3.67 0.43 -5.38
C TYR A 328 -2.51 -0.09 -6.24
N PRO A 329 -2.76 -0.54 -7.50
CA PRO A 329 -4.06 -0.69 -8.16
C PRO A 329 -4.99 -1.69 -7.47
N PHE A 330 -6.31 -1.41 -7.47
CA PHE A 330 -7.31 -2.23 -6.76
C PHE A 330 -7.30 -3.69 -7.18
N PHE A 331 -7.59 -4.55 -6.21
CA PHE A 331 -7.72 -6.00 -6.38
C PHE A 331 -6.43 -6.72 -6.78
N ARG A 332 -5.25 -6.09 -6.69
CA ARG A 332 -3.98 -6.73 -7.05
C ARG A 332 -3.78 -8.05 -6.30
N SER A 333 -4.02 -8.02 -4.99
CA SER A 333 -3.90 -9.17 -4.10
C SER A 333 -4.85 -10.30 -4.54
N GLU A 334 -6.11 -9.99 -4.83
CA GLU A 334 -7.14 -10.95 -5.25
C GLU A 334 -6.86 -11.54 -6.63
N VAL A 335 -6.49 -10.70 -7.59
CA VAL A 335 -6.11 -11.10 -8.95
C VAL A 335 -4.89 -12.01 -8.88
N SER A 336 -3.87 -11.63 -8.12
CA SER A 336 -2.65 -12.42 -7.92
C SER A 336 -2.97 -13.79 -7.32
N VAL A 337 -3.80 -13.87 -6.28
CA VAL A 337 -4.23 -15.15 -5.67
C VAL A 337 -4.97 -16.04 -6.68
N LEU A 338 -5.91 -15.49 -7.44
CA LEU A 338 -6.73 -16.27 -8.39
C LEU A 338 -5.97 -16.72 -9.63
N MET A 339 -4.96 -15.95 -10.06
CA MET A 339 -4.09 -16.27 -11.19
C MET A 339 -2.86 -17.12 -10.80
N GLY A 340 -2.50 -17.15 -9.52
CA GLY A 340 -1.29 -17.82 -9.03
C GLY A 340 -0.02 -16.96 -9.13
N GLY A 341 -0.16 -15.64 -9.05
CA GLY A 341 0.90 -14.63 -9.13
C GLY A 341 0.74 -13.67 -10.31
N ASP A 342 1.06 -12.39 -10.11
CA ASP A 342 1.23 -11.39 -11.17
C ASP A 342 2.72 -11.21 -11.54
N VAL A 343 3.00 -10.42 -12.59
CA VAL A 343 4.37 -10.13 -13.06
C VAL A 343 5.18 -9.46 -11.95
N GLY A 344 6.28 -10.09 -11.58
CA GLY A 344 7.21 -9.58 -10.57
C GLY A 344 6.78 -9.81 -9.12
N ASP A 345 5.57 -10.33 -8.85
CA ASP A 345 5.11 -10.56 -7.47
C ASP A 345 6.00 -11.55 -6.70
N ASN A 346 6.61 -12.50 -7.41
CA ASN A 346 7.56 -13.48 -6.85
C ASN A 346 9.03 -13.05 -6.98
N TYR A 347 9.31 -11.80 -7.35
CA TYR A 347 10.69 -11.30 -7.43
C TYR A 347 11.24 -11.09 -6.02
N VAL A 348 12.27 -11.85 -5.65
CA VAL A 348 12.89 -11.78 -4.33
C VAL A 348 14.29 -11.21 -4.44
N VAL A 349 14.49 -10.07 -3.78
CA VAL A 349 15.81 -9.44 -3.59
C VAL A 349 16.52 -10.12 -2.43
N SER A 350 17.80 -10.43 -2.60
CA SER A 350 18.58 -11.04 -1.51
C SER A 350 18.84 -10.04 -0.37
N PRO A 351 18.88 -10.46 0.91
CA PRO A 351 19.15 -9.54 2.01
C PRO A 351 20.47 -8.76 1.86
N THR A 352 21.49 -9.38 1.27
CA THR A 352 22.77 -8.73 0.98
C THR A 352 22.63 -7.64 -0.08
N GLU A 353 21.84 -7.87 -1.13
CA GLU A 353 21.56 -6.86 -2.16
C GLU A 353 20.75 -5.70 -1.58
N THR A 354 19.74 -5.98 -0.75
CA THR A 354 18.97 -4.95 -0.02
C THR A 354 19.89 -4.09 0.84
N MET A 355 20.79 -4.70 1.62
CA MET A 355 21.75 -3.98 2.45
C MET A 355 22.58 -2.98 1.63
N PHE A 356 23.13 -3.39 0.48
CA PHE A 356 23.87 -2.46 -0.37
C PHE A 356 22.98 -1.40 -1.00
N ALA A 357 21.77 -1.76 -1.44
CA ALA A 357 20.82 -0.79 -1.99
C ALA A 357 20.49 0.32 -0.98
N ASP A 358 20.29 -0.03 0.28
CA ASP A 358 20.03 0.90 1.40
C ASP A 358 21.23 1.79 1.69
N MET A 359 22.45 1.23 1.66
CA MET A 359 23.69 2.00 1.77
C MET A 359 23.78 3.05 0.66
N PHE A 360 23.57 2.67 -0.60
CA PHE A 360 23.57 3.62 -1.72
C PHE A 360 22.45 4.66 -1.61
N GLN A 361 21.25 4.28 -1.15
CA GLN A 361 20.15 5.22 -0.93
C GLN A 361 20.55 6.32 0.06
N THR A 362 21.23 5.94 1.15
CA THR A 362 21.77 6.89 2.13
C THR A 362 22.77 7.86 1.49
N LEU A 363 23.61 7.38 0.56
CA LEU A 363 24.56 8.25 -0.16
C LEU A 363 23.83 9.24 -1.09
N PHE A 364 22.79 8.80 -1.81
CA PHE A 364 22.00 9.69 -2.67
C PHE A 364 21.27 10.76 -1.87
N GLU A 365 20.73 10.43 -0.70
CA GLU A 365 20.10 11.40 0.20
C GLU A 365 21.10 12.46 0.72
N ALA A 366 22.33 12.05 1.00
CA ALA A 366 23.40 12.97 1.39
C ALA A 366 23.75 13.94 0.25
N ILE A 367 23.86 13.46 -0.99
CA ILE A 367 24.11 14.30 -2.18
C ILE A 367 22.95 15.28 -2.41
N TRP A 368 21.71 14.82 -2.24
CA TRP A 368 20.55 15.69 -2.31
C TRP A 368 20.60 16.79 -1.25
N HIS A 369 21.01 16.45 -0.03
CA HIS A 369 21.17 17.42 1.04
C HIS A 369 22.25 18.47 0.71
N VAL A 370 23.39 18.05 0.14
CA VAL A 370 24.40 18.98 -0.41
C VAL A 370 23.78 19.90 -1.47
N ALA A 371 22.94 19.38 -2.35
CA ALA A 371 22.30 20.17 -3.39
C ALA A 371 21.39 21.28 -2.82
N VAL A 372 20.63 20.95 -1.78
CA VAL A 372 19.77 21.90 -1.05
C VAL A 372 20.63 22.97 -0.35
N CYS A 373 21.62 22.55 0.43
CA CYS A 373 22.47 23.43 1.23
C CYS A 373 23.36 24.36 0.37
N THR A 374 23.64 23.99 -0.88
CA THR A 374 24.40 24.82 -1.83
C THR A 374 23.52 25.70 -2.73
N GLY A 375 22.19 25.58 -2.61
CA GLY A 375 21.23 26.27 -3.48
C GLY A 375 21.17 25.73 -4.91
N THR A 376 21.92 24.66 -5.24
CA THR A 376 21.98 24.08 -6.58
C THR A 376 20.69 23.38 -6.97
N ALA A 377 19.94 22.84 -5.99
CA ALA A 377 18.61 22.27 -6.22
C ALA A 377 17.58 23.28 -6.76
N TYR A 378 17.73 24.57 -6.42
CA TYR A 378 16.74 25.61 -6.73
C TYR A 378 17.14 26.49 -7.93
N ALA A 379 18.44 26.74 -8.11
CA ALA A 379 18.95 27.70 -9.08
C ALA A 379 18.68 27.34 -10.56
N LEU A 380 18.30 26.09 -10.86
CA LEU A 380 18.06 25.61 -12.22
C LEU A 380 16.56 25.45 -12.58
N ASN A 381 15.65 25.91 -11.71
CA ASN A 381 14.21 25.97 -11.99
C ASN A 381 13.60 24.61 -12.39
N TYR A 382 14.10 23.54 -11.78
CA TYR A 382 13.62 22.19 -12.03
C TYR A 382 12.40 21.89 -11.13
N PRO A 383 11.31 21.30 -11.67
CA PRO A 383 10.15 20.96 -10.87
C PRO A 383 10.46 19.72 -10.01
N PHE A 384 10.77 19.92 -8.73
CA PHE A 384 10.91 18.84 -7.75
C PHE A 384 9.93 19.05 -6.59
N ASP A 385 9.46 17.93 -6.03
CA ASP A 385 8.61 17.93 -4.84
C ASP A 385 9.45 18.19 -3.58
N TYR A 386 8.95 19.06 -2.71
CA TYR A 386 9.67 19.48 -1.52
C TYR A 386 9.57 18.39 -0.44
N PRO A 387 10.68 17.94 0.18
CA PRO A 387 10.60 17.17 1.41
C PRO A 387 9.80 17.96 2.45
N GLU A 388 8.87 17.31 3.16
CA GLU A 388 7.93 17.99 4.07
C GLU A 388 8.61 18.96 5.06
N LYS A 389 9.81 18.61 5.53
CA LYS A 389 10.62 19.43 6.44
C LYS A 389 11.02 20.81 5.90
N HIS A 390 10.93 21.03 4.59
CA HIS A 390 11.26 22.29 3.91
C HIS A 390 10.02 23.06 3.40
N ARG A 391 8.81 22.52 3.59
CA ARG A 391 7.57 23.14 3.12
C ARG A 391 7.35 24.47 3.86
N GLY A 392 7.23 25.57 3.11
CA GLY A 392 6.98 26.91 3.64
C GLY A 392 8.22 27.75 3.99
N LYS A 393 9.43 27.27 3.68
CA LYS A 393 10.67 28.05 3.75
C LYS A 393 11.06 28.55 2.36
N GLU A 394 11.62 29.76 2.29
CA GLU A 394 12.16 30.28 1.03
C GLU A 394 13.51 29.59 0.70
N PRO A 395 13.83 29.32 -0.57
CA PRO A 395 15.07 28.64 -0.98
C PRO A 395 16.36 29.23 -0.39
N GLU A 396 16.42 30.56 -0.24
CA GLU A 396 17.57 31.27 0.32
C GLU A 396 17.78 30.97 1.82
N GLU A 397 16.73 30.60 2.54
CA GLU A 397 16.78 30.27 3.98
C GLU A 397 17.37 28.87 4.22
N LEU A 398 17.55 28.08 3.16
CA LEU A 398 18.05 26.70 3.22
C LEU A 398 19.53 26.57 2.84
N ILE A 399 20.15 27.66 2.35
CA ILE A 399 21.56 27.66 1.95
C ILE A 399 22.46 27.67 3.20
N ASP A 400 23.28 26.64 3.33
CA ASP A 400 24.23 26.43 4.43
C ASP A 400 25.47 25.68 3.91
N TYR A 401 26.48 26.45 3.46
CA TYR A 401 27.69 25.88 2.88
C TYR A 401 28.55 25.10 3.89
N ASP A 402 28.51 25.46 5.18
CA ASP A 402 29.25 24.76 6.23
C ASP A 402 28.63 23.37 6.45
N SER A 403 27.30 23.29 6.49
CA SER A 403 26.58 22.01 6.51
C SER A 403 26.90 21.16 5.28
N ALA A 404 26.88 21.76 4.07
CA ALA A 404 27.22 21.07 2.84
C ALA A 404 28.64 20.47 2.87
N MET A 405 29.65 21.24 3.31
CA MET A 405 31.03 20.77 3.44
C MET A 405 31.17 19.66 4.48
N GLY A 406 30.46 19.75 5.61
CA GLY A 406 30.44 18.70 6.62
C GLY A 406 29.87 17.38 6.06
N VAL A 407 28.77 17.46 5.32
CA VAL A 407 28.12 16.32 4.67
C VAL A 407 29.02 15.71 3.60
N LEU A 408 29.69 16.52 2.78
CA LEU A 408 30.68 16.03 1.80
C LEU A 408 31.82 15.25 2.48
N GLY A 409 32.31 15.72 3.63
CA GLY A 409 33.31 14.99 4.41
C GLY A 409 32.82 13.62 4.88
N SER A 410 31.64 13.56 5.49
CA SER A 410 31.02 12.30 5.93
C SER A 410 30.68 11.36 4.75
N LEU A 411 30.26 11.93 3.61
CA LEU A 411 29.98 11.19 2.39
C LEU A 411 31.24 10.51 1.86
N GLN A 412 32.37 11.22 1.85
CA GLN A 412 33.65 10.66 1.41
C GLN A 412 34.09 9.48 2.29
N GLU A 413 34.00 9.60 3.61
CA GLU A 413 34.32 8.50 4.53
C GLU A 413 33.41 7.29 4.30
N SER A 414 32.12 7.53 4.08
CA SER A 414 31.12 6.48 3.84
C SER A 414 31.38 5.75 2.52
N ILE A 415 31.75 6.46 1.45
CA ILE A 415 32.10 5.86 0.15
C ILE A 415 33.37 5.00 0.26
N VAL A 416 34.39 5.45 0.99
CA VAL A 416 35.62 4.67 1.21
C VAL A 416 35.31 3.38 1.98
N GLN A 417 34.50 3.46 3.03
CA GLN A 417 34.05 2.29 3.79
C GLN A 417 33.25 1.32 2.91
N LEU A 418 32.31 1.83 2.12
CA LEU A 418 31.54 1.02 1.16
C LEU A 418 32.47 0.32 0.17
N GLY A 419 33.46 1.02 -0.40
CA GLY A 419 34.46 0.44 -1.28
C GLY A 419 35.18 -0.74 -0.64
N THR A 420 35.64 -0.58 0.61
CA THR A 420 36.29 -1.67 1.37
C THR A 420 35.36 -2.86 1.59
N VAL A 421 34.10 -2.62 1.97
CA VAL A 421 33.11 -3.70 2.17
C VAL A 421 32.82 -4.44 0.87
N LEU A 422 32.74 -3.72 -0.25
CA LEU A 422 32.52 -4.30 -1.57
C LEU A 422 33.68 -5.21 -1.98
N GLU A 423 34.93 -4.77 -1.81
CA GLU A 423 36.10 -5.60 -2.13
C GLU A 423 36.21 -6.84 -1.23
N GLN A 424 35.86 -6.71 0.04
CA GLN A 424 35.79 -7.86 0.96
C GLN A 424 34.71 -8.87 0.54
N THR A 425 33.62 -8.40 -0.07
CA THR A 425 32.47 -9.23 -0.45
C THR A 425 32.65 -9.87 -1.83
N PHE A 426 33.09 -9.11 -2.83
CA PHE A 426 33.15 -9.51 -4.23
C PHE A 426 34.56 -9.71 -4.78
N GLY A 427 35.59 -9.39 -4.00
CA GLY A 427 37.00 -9.42 -4.41
C GLY A 427 37.53 -8.05 -4.85
N GLU A 428 38.85 -7.94 -4.91
CA GLU A 428 39.55 -6.72 -5.32
C GLU A 428 39.36 -6.44 -6.83
N GLY A 429 39.42 -5.16 -7.20
CA GLY A 429 39.45 -4.72 -8.60
C GLY A 429 38.10 -4.77 -9.32
N ILE A 430 36.99 -4.81 -8.58
CA ILE A 430 35.65 -4.71 -9.18
C ILE A 430 35.40 -3.29 -9.74
N ALA A 431 34.70 -3.21 -10.88
CA ALA A 431 34.43 -1.94 -11.56
C ALA A 431 33.65 -0.93 -10.69
N ALA A 432 32.77 -1.42 -9.81
CA ALA A 432 32.00 -0.58 -8.89
C ALA A 432 32.91 0.30 -8.02
N VAL A 433 34.02 -0.25 -7.50
CA VAL A 433 34.97 0.48 -6.64
C VAL A 433 35.68 1.59 -7.41
N SER A 434 36.02 1.36 -8.68
CA SER A 434 36.63 2.43 -9.51
C SER A 434 35.70 3.62 -9.71
N TYR A 435 34.38 3.42 -9.76
CA TYR A 435 33.43 4.53 -9.79
C TYR A 435 33.28 5.21 -8.43
N LEU A 436 33.36 4.47 -7.32
CA LEU A 436 33.41 5.06 -5.98
C LEU A 436 34.65 5.94 -5.79
N GLU A 437 35.80 5.54 -6.30
CA GLU A 437 37.02 6.35 -6.30
C GLU A 437 36.84 7.68 -7.06
N LYS A 438 36.22 7.63 -8.26
CA LYS A 438 35.89 8.84 -9.03
C LYS A 438 34.86 9.72 -8.31
N ALA A 439 33.92 9.12 -7.58
CA ALA A 439 32.99 9.88 -6.75
C ALA A 439 33.74 10.61 -5.62
N CYS A 440 34.73 9.98 -4.97
CA CYS A 440 35.60 10.63 -4.00
C CYS A 440 36.39 11.80 -4.59
N ASP A 441 36.94 11.65 -5.80
CA ASP A 441 37.62 12.74 -6.50
C ASP A 441 36.66 13.92 -6.76
N SER A 442 35.43 13.61 -7.19
CA SER A 442 34.37 14.61 -7.44
C SER A 442 33.92 15.30 -6.15
N ILE A 443 33.86 14.57 -5.02
CA ILE A 443 33.57 15.14 -3.70
C ILE A 443 34.65 16.14 -3.29
N TYR A 444 35.92 15.78 -3.47
CA TYR A 444 37.03 16.67 -3.17
C TYR A 444 36.99 17.94 -4.03
N GLU A 445 36.67 17.80 -5.33
CA GLU A 445 36.45 18.96 -6.20
C GLU A 445 35.29 19.83 -5.72
N CYS A 446 34.14 19.23 -5.40
CA CYS A 446 32.95 19.93 -4.92
C CYS A 446 33.26 20.71 -3.63
N TYR A 447 33.97 20.08 -2.69
CA TYR A 447 34.41 20.71 -1.44
C TYR A 447 35.26 21.95 -1.72
N ASN A 448 36.28 21.83 -2.58
CA ASN A 448 37.15 22.96 -2.93
C ASN A 448 36.40 24.07 -3.68
N LEU A 449 35.39 23.73 -4.49
CA LEU A 449 34.54 24.71 -5.16
C LEU A 449 33.71 25.49 -4.15
N ILE A 450 33.13 24.83 -3.14
CA ILE A 450 32.38 25.48 -2.07
C ILE A 450 33.30 26.37 -1.23
N GLU A 451 34.44 25.84 -0.75
CA GLU A 451 35.43 26.59 0.03
C GLU A 451 35.97 27.81 -0.76
N GLY A 452 36.17 27.62 -2.07
CA GLY A 452 36.63 28.64 -3.00
C GLY A 452 35.57 29.67 -3.41
N ASN A 453 34.34 29.59 -2.89
CA ASN A 453 33.20 30.44 -3.27
C ASN A 453 32.93 30.44 -4.79
N ALA A 454 33.01 29.26 -5.41
CA ALA A 454 32.70 29.08 -6.83
C ALA A 454 31.22 29.37 -7.15
N SER A 455 30.91 29.50 -8.45
CA SER A 455 29.52 29.72 -8.86
C SER A 455 28.65 28.48 -8.60
N VAL A 456 27.37 28.70 -8.32
CA VAL A 456 26.36 27.64 -8.15
C VAL A 456 26.37 26.63 -9.31
N HIS A 457 26.60 27.10 -10.54
CA HIS A 457 26.69 26.23 -11.72
C HIS A 457 27.88 25.28 -11.70
N GLN A 458 29.02 25.71 -11.14
CA GLN A 458 30.20 24.85 -11.00
C GLN A 458 29.97 23.80 -9.89
N ILE A 459 29.40 24.22 -8.76
CA ILE A 459 29.05 23.32 -7.66
C ILE A 459 28.03 22.28 -8.12
N TYR A 460 27.01 22.70 -8.86
CA TYR A 460 26.00 21.80 -9.43
C TYR A 460 26.61 20.72 -10.34
N ARG A 461 27.53 21.10 -11.23
CA ARG A 461 28.22 20.15 -12.11
C ARG A 461 28.98 19.10 -11.32
N SER A 462 29.81 19.54 -10.37
CA SER A 462 30.57 18.62 -9.54
C SER A 462 29.65 17.72 -8.70
N ASN A 463 28.55 18.26 -8.14
CA ASN A 463 27.54 17.47 -7.45
C ASN A 463 26.86 16.42 -8.35
N THR A 464 26.64 16.76 -9.62
CA THR A 464 26.11 15.84 -10.64
C THR A 464 27.14 14.74 -10.95
N ASP A 465 28.42 15.08 -11.06
CA ASP A 465 29.48 14.10 -11.29
C ASP A 465 29.61 13.10 -10.13
N ILE A 466 29.42 13.54 -8.88
CA ILE A 466 29.36 12.63 -7.72
C ILE A 466 28.19 11.65 -7.90
N ASN A 467 26.99 12.18 -8.19
CA ASN A 467 25.78 11.38 -8.35
C ASN A 467 25.90 10.36 -9.50
N ASP A 468 26.42 10.78 -10.65
CA ASP A 468 26.60 9.94 -11.83
C ASP A 468 27.57 8.79 -11.55
N ASN A 469 28.67 9.05 -10.84
CA ASN A 469 29.61 8.01 -10.43
C ASN A 469 28.97 7.01 -9.44
N LEU A 470 28.14 7.46 -8.49
CA LEU A 470 27.41 6.55 -7.61
C LEU A 470 26.37 5.70 -8.37
N ILE A 471 25.65 6.28 -9.34
CA ILE A 471 24.75 5.55 -10.22
C ILE A 471 25.51 4.46 -10.99
N LEU A 472 26.68 4.77 -11.54
CA LEU A 472 27.52 3.82 -12.25
C LEU A 472 28.06 2.72 -11.31
N ALA A 473 28.49 3.07 -10.10
CA ALA A 473 28.92 2.10 -9.11
C ALA A 473 27.79 1.11 -8.75
N LYS A 474 26.58 1.62 -8.49
CA LYS A 474 25.40 0.80 -8.17
C LYS A 474 24.99 -0.10 -9.34
N ARG A 475 25.07 0.40 -10.59
CA ARG A 475 24.84 -0.39 -11.81
C ARG A 475 25.82 -1.56 -11.94
N GLU A 476 27.11 -1.31 -11.72
CA GLU A 476 28.13 -2.38 -11.76
C GLU A 476 27.92 -3.40 -10.63
N LEU A 477 27.52 -2.96 -9.44
CA LEU A 477 27.19 -3.85 -8.34
C LEU A 477 25.99 -4.75 -8.68
N TYR A 478 24.92 -4.19 -9.24
CA TYR A 478 23.77 -4.97 -9.69
C TYR A 478 24.17 -6.05 -10.71
N LYS A 479 25.08 -5.72 -11.64
CA LYS A 479 25.63 -6.72 -12.58
C LYS A 479 26.34 -7.86 -11.89
N LEU A 480 27.10 -7.61 -10.82
CA LEU A 480 27.80 -8.65 -10.06
C LEU A 480 26.83 -9.62 -9.38
N PHE A 481 25.75 -9.10 -8.79
CA PHE A 481 24.71 -9.92 -8.17
C PHE A 481 24.02 -10.86 -9.18
N HIS A 482 23.70 -10.32 -10.36
CA HIS A 482 22.83 -11.01 -11.32
C HIS A 482 23.57 -11.57 -12.54
N GLN A 483 24.90 -11.58 -12.55
CA GLN A 483 25.69 -12.04 -13.71
C GLN A 483 25.32 -13.45 -14.19
N LYS A 484 24.92 -14.33 -13.26
CA LYS A 484 24.49 -15.70 -13.58
C LYS A 484 23.22 -15.77 -14.43
N ALA A 485 22.35 -14.75 -14.35
CA ALA A 485 21.16 -14.65 -15.19
C ALA A 485 21.52 -14.51 -16.69
N LEU A 486 22.71 -14.00 -17.01
CA LEU A 486 23.20 -13.86 -18.38
C LEU A 486 23.68 -15.20 -18.99
N THR A 487 23.99 -16.19 -18.17
CA THR A 487 24.64 -17.45 -18.62
C THR A 487 23.69 -18.66 -18.70
N GLY A 488 22.40 -18.49 -18.42
CA GLY A 488 21.45 -19.59 -18.20
C GLY A 488 20.15 -19.58 -19.02
N SER A 489 19.93 -18.64 -19.95
CA SER A 489 18.66 -18.55 -20.67
C SER A 489 18.60 -19.47 -21.90
N ALA A 490 17.50 -20.22 -22.02
CA ALA A 490 17.15 -21.02 -23.20
C ALA A 490 16.37 -20.21 -24.27
N VAL A 491 16.16 -18.91 -24.04
CA VAL A 491 15.38 -18.03 -24.92
C VAL A 491 16.33 -17.35 -25.93
N PRO A 492 16.02 -17.34 -27.25
CA PRO A 492 16.84 -16.68 -28.25
C PRO A 492 17.03 -15.19 -27.93
N ASP A 493 18.28 -14.72 -28.02
CA ASP A 493 18.61 -13.31 -27.82
C ASP A 493 18.19 -12.50 -29.05
N VAL A 494 17.06 -11.80 -28.96
CA VAL A 494 16.57 -10.90 -30.03
C VAL A 494 17.14 -9.49 -29.85
N CYS A 495 17.73 -9.19 -28.69
CA CYS A 495 18.35 -7.89 -28.42
C CYS A 495 19.73 -7.81 -29.06
N GLU A 496 19.80 -7.11 -30.20
CA GLU A 496 21.05 -6.76 -30.86
C GLU A 496 21.80 -5.72 -30.01
N THR A 497 23.10 -5.90 -29.81
CA THR A 497 23.95 -5.04 -28.96
C THR A 497 24.01 -3.58 -29.41
N ASP A 498 23.61 -3.30 -30.65
CA ASP A 498 23.76 -2.01 -31.30
C ASP A 498 22.45 -1.20 -31.30
N LYS A 499 21.36 -1.76 -30.77
CA LYS A 499 20.06 -1.11 -30.63
C LYS A 499 19.81 -0.65 -29.20
N TYR A 500 19.04 0.42 -29.07
CA TYR A 500 18.54 0.91 -27.81
C TYR A 500 17.43 -0.02 -27.29
N SER A 501 17.56 -0.48 -26.05
CA SER A 501 16.73 -1.56 -25.52
C SER A 501 15.73 -1.06 -24.48
N ILE A 502 14.45 -1.40 -24.66
CA ILE A 502 13.37 -1.01 -23.76
C ILE A 502 12.77 -2.25 -23.11
N LEU A 503 12.70 -2.26 -21.79
CA LEU A 503 11.94 -3.24 -21.03
C LEU A 503 10.51 -2.71 -20.84
N PHE A 504 9.57 -3.26 -21.60
CA PHE A 504 8.15 -2.98 -21.47
C PHE A 504 7.49 -3.98 -20.51
N CYS A 505 6.81 -3.51 -19.49
CA CYS A 505 6.10 -4.38 -18.54
C CYS A 505 4.69 -3.88 -18.29
N PHE A 506 3.77 -4.82 -18.12
CA PHE A 506 2.42 -4.56 -17.64
C PHE A 506 1.98 -5.70 -16.73
N THR A 507 1.22 -5.38 -15.69
CA THR A 507 0.64 -6.37 -14.78
C THR A 507 -0.75 -6.81 -15.23
N ALA A 508 -1.23 -7.94 -14.70
CA ALA A 508 -2.61 -8.38 -14.88
C ALA A 508 -3.58 -7.34 -14.34
N THR A 509 -3.26 -6.78 -13.17
CA THR A 509 -4.08 -5.79 -12.49
C THR A 509 -4.20 -4.50 -13.32
N ASP A 510 -3.10 -4.04 -13.95
CA ASP A 510 -3.14 -2.91 -14.87
C ASP A 510 -4.03 -3.18 -16.09
N VAL A 511 -3.95 -4.38 -16.67
CA VAL A 511 -4.78 -4.73 -17.83
C VAL A 511 -6.27 -4.77 -17.43
N ILE A 512 -6.58 -5.40 -16.29
CA ILE A 512 -7.96 -5.56 -15.80
C ILE A 512 -8.57 -4.21 -15.40
N ASN A 513 -7.80 -3.33 -14.74
CA ASN A 513 -8.29 -2.03 -14.28
C ASN A 513 -8.15 -0.91 -15.32
N GLY A 514 -7.18 -1.00 -16.23
CA GLY A 514 -6.99 -0.06 -17.33
C GLY A 514 -8.03 -0.23 -18.43
N GLY A 515 -8.61 -1.43 -18.55
CA GLY A 515 -9.71 -1.69 -19.48
C GLY A 515 -9.34 -1.42 -20.94
N ARG A 516 -10.29 -0.94 -21.76
CA ARG A 516 -10.05 -0.69 -23.19
C ARG A 516 -8.99 0.39 -23.42
N LEU A 517 -9.01 1.45 -22.61
CA LEU A 517 -8.04 2.53 -22.68
C LEU A 517 -6.62 2.05 -22.30
N GLY A 518 -6.52 1.17 -21.31
CA GLY A 518 -5.25 0.53 -20.93
C GLY A 518 -4.66 -0.30 -22.08
N LEU A 519 -5.49 -1.15 -22.71
CA LEU A 519 -5.08 -1.93 -23.89
C LEU A 519 -4.67 -1.02 -25.06
N GLN A 520 -5.40 0.07 -25.29
CA GLN A 520 -5.05 1.04 -26.33
C GLN A 520 -3.71 1.71 -26.04
N GLY A 521 -3.42 2.07 -24.77
CA GLY A 521 -2.12 2.62 -24.38
C GLY A 521 -0.96 1.67 -24.67
N ILE A 522 -1.17 0.35 -24.53
CA ILE A 522 -0.17 -0.66 -24.93
C ILE A 522 0.02 -0.65 -26.45
N ARG A 523 -1.07 -0.64 -27.24
CA ARG A 523 -1.00 -0.55 -28.71
C ARG A 523 -0.31 0.72 -29.19
N ASP A 524 -0.57 1.85 -28.53
CA ASP A 524 0.02 3.15 -28.86
C ASP A 524 1.54 3.13 -28.63
N PHE A 525 2.02 2.47 -27.57
CA PHE A 525 3.44 2.26 -27.35
C PHE A 525 4.08 1.49 -28.51
N PHE A 526 3.53 0.33 -28.90
CA PHE A 526 4.10 -0.44 -30.01
C PHE A 526 4.01 0.31 -31.35
N SER A 527 2.92 1.06 -31.57
CA SER A 527 2.76 1.91 -32.75
C SER A 527 3.79 3.05 -32.80
N LEU A 528 4.23 3.55 -31.64
CA LEU A 528 5.29 4.54 -31.55
C LEU A 528 6.66 3.91 -31.81
N MET A 529 6.94 2.75 -31.19
CA MET A 529 8.22 2.04 -31.33
C MET A 529 8.44 1.48 -32.73
N GLU A 530 7.40 1.03 -33.43
CA GLU A 530 7.49 0.55 -34.82
C GLU A 530 8.10 1.62 -35.76
N LYS A 531 7.89 2.92 -35.48
CA LYS A 531 8.47 4.02 -36.26
C LYS A 531 10.00 4.11 -36.14
N ASP A 532 10.58 3.49 -35.12
CA ASP A 532 12.01 3.51 -34.80
C ASP A 532 12.61 2.10 -34.60
N ARG A 533 11.95 1.06 -35.13
CA ARG A 533 12.32 -0.36 -34.97
C ARG A 533 13.74 -0.72 -35.45
N GLU A 534 14.33 0.10 -36.31
CA GLU A 534 15.70 -0.08 -36.79
C GLU A 534 16.73 0.30 -35.72
N ASN A 535 16.35 1.15 -34.76
CA ASN A 535 17.22 1.62 -33.68
C ASN A 535 16.81 1.09 -32.29
N VAL A 536 15.62 0.48 -32.17
CA VAL A 536 15.06 0.03 -30.89
C VAL A 536 14.78 -1.48 -30.89
N SER A 537 15.04 -2.12 -29.75
CA SER A 537 14.58 -3.48 -29.41
C SER A 537 13.71 -3.44 -28.16
N VAL A 538 12.64 -4.23 -28.11
CA VAL A 538 11.73 -4.25 -26.95
C VAL A 538 11.64 -5.65 -26.36
N MET A 539 11.86 -5.74 -25.05
CA MET A 539 11.55 -6.93 -24.25
C MET A 539 10.24 -6.68 -23.50
N VAL A 540 9.26 -7.54 -23.68
CA VAL A 540 7.93 -7.43 -23.06
C VAL A 540 7.80 -8.49 -21.98
N LEU A 541 7.59 -8.06 -20.74
CA LEU A 541 7.21 -8.93 -19.63
C LEU A 541 5.70 -8.79 -19.40
N ALA A 542 4.98 -9.89 -19.62
CA ALA A 542 3.53 -9.93 -19.54
C ALA A 542 3.05 -10.98 -18.53
N PRO A 543 1.88 -10.78 -17.90
CA PRO A 543 1.29 -11.75 -16.97
C PRO A 543 0.80 -12.97 -17.72
N LYS A 544 0.95 -14.13 -17.10
CA LYS A 544 0.32 -15.38 -17.57
C LYS A 544 -1.05 -15.54 -16.89
N GLY A 545 -2.05 -15.98 -17.64
CA GLY A 545 -3.37 -16.32 -17.07
C GLY A 545 -4.44 -15.22 -17.13
N VAL A 546 -4.11 -14.01 -17.61
CA VAL A 546 -5.08 -12.91 -17.75
C VAL A 546 -6.27 -13.30 -18.64
N ALA A 547 -6.01 -13.99 -19.75
CA ALA A 547 -7.07 -14.44 -20.64
C ALA A 547 -8.02 -15.43 -19.93
N GLU A 548 -7.49 -16.41 -19.17
CA GLU A 548 -8.32 -17.36 -18.40
C GLU A 548 -9.13 -16.63 -17.32
N PHE A 549 -8.52 -15.66 -16.64
CA PHE A 549 -9.21 -14.83 -15.65
C PHE A 549 -10.37 -14.05 -16.27
N MET A 550 -10.12 -13.35 -17.38
CA MET A 550 -11.13 -12.60 -18.12
C MET A 550 -12.26 -13.49 -18.65
N GLU A 551 -11.94 -14.67 -19.16
CA GLU A 551 -12.93 -15.66 -19.63
C GLU A 551 -13.84 -16.12 -18.49
N LYS A 552 -13.26 -16.51 -17.34
CA LYS A 552 -14.04 -16.95 -16.16
C LYS A 552 -14.93 -15.85 -15.60
N CYS A 553 -14.48 -14.60 -15.65
CA CYS A 553 -15.24 -13.44 -15.18
C CYS A 553 -16.16 -12.84 -16.25
N SER A 554 -16.12 -13.37 -17.49
CA SER A 554 -16.86 -12.86 -18.64
C SER A 554 -16.62 -11.37 -18.91
N ILE A 555 -15.36 -10.93 -18.84
CA ILE A 555 -14.95 -9.54 -19.06
C ILE A 555 -14.99 -9.22 -20.56
N GLU A 556 -15.59 -8.08 -20.96
CA GLU A 556 -15.83 -7.71 -22.36
C GLU A 556 -14.55 -7.53 -23.19
N ILE A 557 -13.46 -7.09 -22.56
CA ILE A 557 -12.18 -6.84 -23.24
C ILE A 557 -11.34 -8.11 -23.49
N TYR A 558 -11.90 -9.30 -23.21
CA TYR A 558 -11.22 -10.59 -23.39
C TYR A 558 -10.66 -10.78 -24.80
N ASP A 559 -11.49 -10.56 -25.83
CA ASP A 559 -11.07 -10.73 -27.23
C ASP A 559 -10.04 -9.66 -27.63
N ASP A 560 -10.22 -8.41 -27.19
CA ASP A 560 -9.29 -7.31 -27.45
C ASP A 560 -7.90 -7.59 -26.85
N TYR A 561 -7.83 -8.18 -25.64
CA TYR A 561 -6.58 -8.57 -24.99
C TYR A 561 -5.90 -9.71 -25.74
N ARG A 562 -6.65 -10.74 -26.16
CA ARG A 562 -6.10 -11.85 -26.94
C ARG A 562 -5.53 -11.39 -28.26
N GLU A 563 -6.25 -10.51 -28.96
CA GLU A 563 -5.78 -9.91 -30.20
C GLU A 563 -4.49 -9.12 -29.99
N LEU A 564 -4.41 -8.30 -28.93
CA LEU A 564 -3.19 -7.57 -28.57
C LEU A 564 -1.99 -8.51 -28.36
N ILE A 565 -2.15 -9.59 -27.59
CA ILE A 565 -1.06 -10.55 -27.36
C ILE A 565 -0.65 -11.25 -28.66
N ASP A 566 -1.62 -11.61 -29.52
CA ASP A 566 -1.34 -12.21 -30.83
C ASP A 566 -0.67 -11.22 -31.81
N GLU A 567 -0.96 -9.93 -31.71
CA GLU A 567 -0.26 -8.85 -32.43
C GLU A 567 1.20 -8.76 -31.99
N ILE A 568 1.46 -8.70 -30.68
CA ILE A 568 2.82 -8.62 -30.11
C ILE A 568 3.64 -9.85 -30.52
N LYS A 569 3.07 -11.06 -30.47
CA LYS A 569 3.74 -12.31 -30.87
C LYS A 569 4.17 -12.35 -32.35
N LYS A 570 3.56 -11.53 -33.21
CA LYS A 570 3.90 -11.45 -34.64
C LYS A 570 5.00 -10.43 -34.93
N MET A 571 5.37 -9.58 -33.96
CA MET A 571 6.44 -8.60 -34.12
C MET A 571 7.79 -9.30 -33.97
N ASP A 572 8.59 -9.34 -35.04
CA ASP A 572 9.89 -10.00 -35.07
C ASP A 572 11.00 -9.24 -34.32
N TRP A 573 10.76 -7.97 -33.99
CA TRP A 573 11.65 -7.07 -33.23
C TRP A 573 11.30 -6.98 -31.73
N VAL A 574 10.34 -7.78 -31.26
CA VAL A 574 9.87 -7.81 -29.87
C VAL A 574 10.09 -9.19 -29.26
N GLU A 575 10.70 -9.25 -28.08
CA GLU A 575 10.80 -10.46 -27.26
C GLU A 575 9.68 -10.47 -26.21
N LEU A 576 8.66 -11.33 -26.36
CA LEU A 576 7.59 -11.47 -25.38
C LEU A 576 7.84 -12.65 -24.43
N ILE A 577 7.81 -12.39 -23.12
CA ILE A 577 7.87 -13.38 -22.06
C ILE A 577 6.60 -13.29 -21.20
N GLU A 578 5.74 -14.30 -21.32
CA GLU A 578 4.54 -14.44 -20.48
C GLU A 578 4.86 -15.23 -19.20
N GLY A 579 4.59 -14.64 -18.04
CA GLY A 579 4.88 -15.22 -16.72
C GLY A 579 6.39 -15.38 -16.46
N PRO A 580 7.17 -14.28 -16.47
CA PRO A 580 8.62 -14.35 -16.39
C PRO A 580 9.08 -14.93 -15.04
N SER A 581 10.13 -15.75 -15.09
CA SER A 581 10.85 -16.17 -13.89
C SER A 581 11.73 -15.04 -13.35
N GLN A 582 12.23 -15.20 -12.12
CA GLN A 582 13.22 -14.27 -11.56
C GLN A 582 14.44 -14.09 -12.49
N ALA A 583 14.94 -15.17 -13.09
CA ALA A 583 16.07 -15.09 -14.02
C ALA A 583 15.72 -14.31 -15.31
N ASP A 584 14.49 -14.42 -15.79
CA ASP A 584 14.02 -13.66 -16.96
C ASP A 584 13.97 -12.16 -16.66
N ILE A 585 13.46 -11.80 -15.48
CA ILE A 585 13.41 -10.42 -14.98
C ILE A 585 14.83 -9.86 -14.87
N GLU A 586 15.72 -10.54 -14.14
CA GLU A 586 17.12 -10.11 -13.95
C GLU A 586 17.85 -9.94 -15.28
N ARG A 587 17.68 -10.88 -16.22
CA ARG A 587 18.26 -10.79 -17.57
C ARG A 587 17.72 -9.57 -18.31
N ALA A 588 16.41 -9.34 -18.28
CA ALA A 588 15.79 -8.21 -18.97
C ALA A 588 16.25 -6.87 -18.39
N VAL A 589 16.34 -6.75 -17.06
CA VAL A 589 16.81 -5.54 -16.36
C VAL A 589 18.29 -5.26 -16.64
N LEU A 590 19.13 -6.30 -16.68
CA LEU A 590 20.55 -6.15 -17.02
C LEU A 590 20.75 -5.63 -18.45
N LYS A 591 19.91 -6.12 -19.37
CA LYS A 591 19.99 -5.79 -20.80
C LYS A 591 19.36 -4.45 -21.16
N CYS A 592 18.27 -4.06 -20.51
CA CYS A 592 17.52 -2.88 -20.91
C CYS A 592 18.29 -1.57 -20.65
N ASP A 593 18.08 -0.59 -21.50
CA ASP A 593 18.52 0.78 -21.27
C ASP A 593 17.50 1.53 -20.41
N HIS A 594 16.21 1.35 -20.67
CA HIS A 594 15.10 1.97 -19.94
C HIS A 594 13.97 0.98 -19.68
N TYR A 595 13.20 1.25 -18.62
CA TYR A 595 11.95 0.58 -18.33
C TYR A 595 10.75 1.45 -18.70
N TYR A 596 9.72 0.83 -19.26
CA TYR A 596 8.42 1.44 -19.51
C TYR A 596 7.32 0.52 -18.99
N GLY A 597 6.55 0.96 -18.00
CA GLY A 597 5.53 0.09 -17.42
C GLY A 597 4.82 0.67 -16.21
N ASP A 598 4.22 -0.21 -15.42
CA ASP A 598 3.52 0.07 -14.18
C ASP A 598 4.36 -0.32 -12.95
N SER A 599 3.88 0.03 -11.76
CA SER A 599 4.54 -0.30 -10.49
C SER A 599 4.35 -1.76 -10.14
N CYS A 600 5.44 -2.52 -10.13
CA CYS A 600 5.47 -3.95 -9.78
C CYS A 600 6.88 -4.38 -9.37
N GLY A 601 7.06 -5.66 -9.00
CA GLY A 601 8.37 -6.19 -8.63
C GLY A 601 9.44 -6.06 -9.72
N VAL A 602 9.06 -6.00 -11.01
CA VAL A 602 9.99 -5.68 -12.10
C VAL A 602 10.51 -4.25 -11.99
N SER A 603 9.62 -3.28 -11.78
CA SER A 603 10.04 -1.88 -11.59
C SER A 603 10.93 -1.71 -10.34
N THR A 604 10.71 -2.51 -9.29
CA THR A 604 11.61 -2.59 -8.13
C THR A 604 13.00 -3.07 -8.54
N ALA A 605 13.11 -4.16 -9.32
CA ALA A 605 14.39 -4.64 -9.84
C ALA A 605 15.12 -3.57 -10.68
N VAL A 606 14.39 -2.81 -11.50
CA VAL A 606 14.92 -1.70 -12.32
C VAL A 606 15.44 -0.55 -11.44
N LEU A 607 14.74 -0.21 -10.35
CA LEU A 607 15.20 0.78 -9.36
C LEU A 607 16.51 0.34 -8.68
N TYR A 608 16.60 -0.94 -8.32
CA TYR A 608 17.83 -1.53 -7.75
C TYR A 608 18.99 -1.47 -8.75
N ALA A 609 18.71 -1.71 -10.04
CA ALA A 609 19.67 -1.56 -11.12
C ALA A 609 19.98 -0.10 -11.49
N GLN A 610 19.33 0.90 -10.87
CA GLN A 610 19.45 2.33 -11.20
C GLN A 610 19.26 2.60 -12.70
N LYS A 611 18.28 1.94 -13.30
CA LYS A 611 17.89 2.15 -14.69
C LYS A 611 16.75 3.18 -14.74
N PRO A 612 16.69 4.05 -15.76
CA PRO A 612 15.62 5.03 -15.89
C PRO A 612 14.26 4.34 -16.10
N ILE A 613 13.22 4.91 -15.49
CA ILE A 613 11.85 4.41 -15.51
C ILE A 613 10.94 5.45 -16.13
N ILE A 614 10.06 5.00 -17.03
CA ILE A 614 8.94 5.75 -17.57
C ILE A 614 7.65 5.04 -17.13
N TRP A 615 6.85 5.71 -16.30
CA TRP A 615 5.58 5.17 -15.84
C TRP A 615 4.46 5.37 -16.89
N ARG A 616 3.68 4.32 -17.17
CA ARG A 616 2.55 4.38 -18.13
C ARG A 616 1.44 5.33 -17.71
N TYR A 617 1.18 5.43 -16.41
CA TYR A 617 0.17 6.32 -15.86
C TYR A 617 0.89 7.32 -14.97
N GLY A 618 0.73 8.61 -15.24
CA GLY A 618 1.20 9.69 -14.37
C GLY A 618 0.42 9.80 -13.05
N GLN A 619 0.00 8.68 -12.47
CA GLN A 619 -0.73 8.66 -11.21
C GLN A 619 0.10 7.97 -10.12
N ILE A 620 0.50 8.81 -9.17
CA ILE A 620 0.94 8.48 -7.81
C ILE A 620 2.18 7.59 -7.76
N ILE A 621 3.30 8.11 -8.28
CA ILE A 621 4.60 7.87 -7.64
C ILE A 621 5.32 9.23 -7.61
N GLN A 622 5.01 10.03 -6.58
CA GLN A 622 5.95 11.01 -6.08
C GLN A 622 7.07 10.20 -5.41
N TYR A 623 8.21 10.06 -6.07
CA TYR A 623 9.48 9.84 -5.39
C TYR A 623 10.44 10.96 -5.77
#